data_AF-A0A4D6KHX9-F1
#
_entry.id   AF-A0A4D6KHX9-F1
#
_cell.length_a   1.000
_cell.length_b   1.000
_cell.length_c   1.000
_cell.angle_alpha   90.00
_cell.angle_beta   90.00
_cell.angle_gamma   90.00
#
_symmetry.space_group_name_H-M   'P 1'
#
loop_
_entity.id
_entity.type
_entity.pdbx_description
1 polymer ?
#
loop_
_entity_poly.entity_id
_entity_poly.type
_entity_poly.pdbx_seq_one_letter_code
_entity_poly.pdbx_strand_id
1 'polypeptide(L)'
;MSTTILAESHNSVVTSEAIQQAFRRTEEGFTALVSELWSSRPQIATTGTCCLVGVICRQTLFVASLGDSRAVLGRRVGNTGGMAAMQLSTEHNANIEAVRQELKELHPDDPQIVVLKHGVWRVKGIIQVISGNPATCQILVVGILY
;
A
#
# COMPACT_ATOMS: atom_id res chain seq x y z
N MET A 1 5.94 1.31 1.80
CA MET A 1 5.41 -0.07 1.97
C MET A 1 5.39 -0.38 3.44
N SER A 2 4.23 -0.75 3.99
CA SER A 2 4.13 -1.23 5.37
C SER A 2 3.85 -2.73 5.38
N THR A 3 4.61 -3.47 6.18
CA THR A 3 4.42 -4.90 6.41
C THR A 3 4.16 -5.14 7.89
N THR A 4 3.10 -5.90 8.20
CA THR A 4 2.74 -6.31 9.56
C THR A 4 2.67 -7.84 9.62
N ILE A 5 3.36 -8.41 10.60
CA ILE A 5 3.48 -9.87 10.80
C ILE A 5 2.86 -10.21 12.17
N LEU A 6 1.93 -11.15 12.21
CA LEU A 6 1.22 -11.50 13.45
C LEU A 6 1.78 -12.72 14.21
N ALA A 7 2.83 -13.38 13.70
CA ALA A 7 3.72 -14.34 14.36
C ALA A 7 4.70 -14.88 13.31
N GLU A 8 5.92 -15.30 13.62
CA GLU A 8 6.79 -15.93 12.60
C GLU A 8 7.29 -17.28 13.09
N SER A 9 7.25 -18.30 12.22
CA SER A 9 7.87 -19.60 12.48
C SER A 9 9.11 -19.74 11.58
N HIS A 10 10.24 -20.14 12.18
CA HIS A 10 11.59 -20.12 11.59
C HIS A 10 11.83 -21.03 10.36
N ASN A 11 10.78 -21.52 9.69
CA ASN A 11 10.90 -22.43 8.54
C ASN A 11 9.72 -22.31 7.54
N SER A 12 9.22 -21.08 7.33
CA SER A 12 8.16 -20.76 6.37
C SER A 12 8.74 -20.34 5.01
N VAL A 13 8.13 -20.80 3.91
CA VAL A 13 8.44 -20.33 2.54
C VAL A 13 8.05 -18.86 2.35
N VAL A 14 7.06 -18.40 3.12
CA VAL A 14 6.62 -17.00 3.11
C VAL A 14 7.39 -16.23 4.18
N THR A 15 8.15 -15.23 3.74
CA THR A 15 8.87 -14.27 4.61
C THR A 15 8.50 -12.83 4.26
N SER A 16 8.84 -11.89 5.13
CA SER A 16 8.62 -10.46 4.90
C SER A 16 9.35 -9.97 3.64
N GLU A 17 10.57 -10.46 3.42
CA GLU A 17 11.44 -10.10 2.31
C GLU A 17 10.90 -10.65 0.99
N ALA A 18 10.38 -11.87 0.99
CA ALA A 18 9.74 -12.46 -0.18
C ALA A 18 8.54 -11.62 -0.63
N ILE A 19 7.72 -11.15 0.31
CA ILE A 19 6.58 -10.27 0.02
C ILE A 19 7.07 -8.92 -0.50
N GLN A 20 8.05 -8.28 0.15
CA GLN A 20 8.65 -7.02 -0.32
C GLN A 20 9.22 -7.14 -1.74
N GLN A 21 9.90 -8.25 -2.03
CA GLN A 21 10.46 -8.51 -3.35
C GLN A 21 9.36 -8.71 -4.41
N ALA A 22 8.24 -9.36 -4.05
CA ALA A 22 7.10 -9.53 -4.95
C ALA A 22 6.47 -8.18 -5.31
N PHE A 23 6.28 -7.30 -4.34
CA PHE A 23 5.82 -5.92 -4.56
C PHE A 23 6.78 -5.15 -5.46
N ARG A 24 8.09 -5.19 -5.15
CA ARG A 24 9.11 -4.51 -5.96
C ARG A 24 9.13 -4.98 -7.41
N ARG A 25 9.12 -6.30 -7.65
CA ARG A 25 9.12 -6.86 -9.02
C ARG A 25 7.85 -6.50 -9.79
N THR A 26 6.72 -6.41 -9.10
CA THR A 26 5.44 -6.01 -9.72
C THR A 26 5.52 -4.56 -10.20
N GLU A 27 6.08 -3.66 -9.38
CA GLU A 27 6.37 -2.27 -9.75
C GLU A 27 7.40 -2.18 -10.89
N GLU A 28 8.52 -2.92 -10.80
CA GLU A 28 9.52 -2.91 -11.88
C GLU A 28 8.92 -3.35 -13.23
N GLY A 29 8.07 -4.38 -13.20
CA GLY A 29 7.38 -4.90 -14.38
C GLY A 29 6.36 -3.91 -14.98
N PHE A 30 5.54 -3.26 -14.15
CA PHE A 30 4.61 -2.25 -14.66
C PHE A 30 5.34 -0.99 -15.13
N THR A 31 6.45 -0.58 -14.49
CA THR A 31 7.30 0.51 -14.97
C THR A 31 7.85 0.25 -16.37
N ALA A 32 8.34 -0.97 -16.59
CA ALA A 32 8.81 -1.38 -17.90
C ALA A 32 7.68 -1.33 -18.93
N LEU A 33 6.50 -1.84 -18.59
CA LEU A 33 5.31 -1.82 -19.46
C LEU A 33 4.85 -0.39 -19.82
N VAL A 34 4.85 0.53 -18.84
CA VAL A 34 4.52 1.94 -19.07
C VAL A 34 5.54 2.57 -20.01
N SER A 35 6.83 2.30 -19.81
CA SER A 35 7.90 2.85 -20.63
C SER A 35 7.82 2.35 -22.09
N GLU A 36 7.53 1.06 -22.27
CA GLU A 36 7.34 0.45 -23.60
C GLU A 36 6.12 1.04 -24.32
N LEU A 37 5.02 1.23 -23.61
CA LEU A 37 3.74 1.65 -24.18
C LEU A 37 3.53 3.17 -24.18
N TRP A 38 4.47 3.96 -23.65
CA TRP A 38 4.29 5.41 -23.47
C TRP A 38 3.87 6.12 -24.77
N SER A 39 4.53 5.81 -25.88
CA SER A 39 4.31 6.50 -27.16
C SER A 39 2.98 6.13 -27.82
N SER A 40 2.49 4.91 -27.62
CA SER A 40 1.27 4.39 -28.27
C SER A 40 0.05 4.42 -27.36
N ARG A 41 0.25 4.41 -26.05
CA ARG A 41 -0.78 4.28 -25.02
C ARG A 41 -0.44 5.07 -23.75
N PRO A 42 -0.28 6.41 -23.81
CA PRO A 42 0.19 7.23 -22.69
C PRO A 42 -0.74 7.20 -21.46
N GLN A 43 -2.03 6.87 -21.63
CA GLN A 43 -2.99 6.74 -20.54
C GLN A 43 -2.62 5.65 -19.53
N ILE A 44 -1.75 4.71 -19.88
CA ILE A 44 -1.28 3.70 -18.92
C ILE A 44 -0.50 4.35 -17.78
N ALA A 45 0.21 5.45 -18.02
CA ALA A 45 1.03 6.14 -17.03
C ALA A 45 0.19 6.87 -15.97
N THR A 46 -1.09 7.11 -16.22
CA THR A 46 -2.02 7.72 -15.26
C THR A 46 -2.83 6.69 -14.49
N THR A 47 -2.61 5.39 -14.75
CA THR A 47 -3.30 4.29 -14.08
C THR A 47 -2.48 3.83 -12.89
N GLY A 48 -3.09 3.76 -11.71
CA GLY A 48 -2.48 3.16 -10.52
C GLY A 48 -3.54 2.46 -9.69
N THR A 49 -3.12 1.66 -8.72
CA THR A 49 -4.03 1.02 -7.76
C THR A 49 -3.42 0.93 -6.38
N CYS A 50 -4.27 0.77 -5.37
CA CYS A 50 -3.83 0.34 -4.05
C CYS A 50 -3.66 -1.17 -4.02
N CYS A 51 -2.70 -1.65 -3.25
CA CYS A 51 -2.46 -3.08 -3.09
C CYS A 51 -2.40 -3.45 -1.62
N LEU A 52 -3.26 -4.39 -1.25
CA LEU A 52 -3.32 -4.99 0.07
C LEU A 52 -3.24 -6.51 -0.10
N VAL A 53 -2.22 -7.10 0.50
CA VAL A 53 -1.96 -8.53 0.42
C VAL A 53 -2.05 -9.12 1.83
N GLY A 54 -2.83 -10.19 1.97
CA GLY A 54 -2.88 -11.02 3.16
C GLY A 54 -2.41 -12.43 2.80
N VAL A 55 -1.38 -12.94 3.48
CA VAL A 55 -0.88 -14.32 3.29
C VAL A 55 -1.00 -15.07 4.60
N ILE A 56 -1.68 -16.21 4.59
CA ILE A 56 -1.77 -17.10 5.75
C ILE A 56 -0.86 -18.30 5.51
N CYS A 57 0.13 -18.48 6.37
CA CYS A 57 1.02 -19.64 6.33
C CYS A 57 1.26 -20.16 7.74
N ARG A 58 0.95 -21.44 7.99
CA ARG A 58 1.22 -22.11 9.28
C ARG A 58 0.79 -21.28 10.50
N GLN A 59 -0.47 -20.84 10.50
CA GLN A 59 -1.09 -20.02 11.57
C GLN A 59 -0.52 -18.59 11.71
N THR A 60 0.43 -18.20 10.87
CA THR A 60 0.86 -16.81 10.71
C THR A 60 0.02 -16.12 9.64
N LEU A 61 -0.43 -14.91 9.94
CA LEU A 61 -0.93 -13.96 8.95
C LEU A 61 0.13 -12.87 8.68
N PHE A 62 0.53 -12.73 7.43
CA PHE A 62 1.32 -11.62 6.91
C PHE A 62 0.37 -10.63 6.22
N VAL A 63 0.50 -9.35 6.52
CA VAL A 63 -0.23 -8.28 5.84
C VAL A 63 0.78 -7.29 5.26
N ALA A 64 0.64 -6.98 3.98
CA ALA A 64 1.44 -5.95 3.31
C ALA A 64 0.51 -4.98 2.59
N SER A 65 0.74 -3.68 2.78
CA SER A 65 -0.09 -2.62 2.22
C SER A 65 0.73 -1.56 1.49
N LEU A 66 0.22 -1.14 0.34
CA LEU A 66 0.61 0.04 -0.44
C LEU A 66 -0.65 0.81 -0.85
N GLY A 67 -0.78 2.00 -0.28
CA GLY A 67 -1.94 2.86 -0.47
C GLY A 67 -2.86 2.88 0.75
N ASP A 68 -4.15 3.14 0.54
CA ASP A 68 -5.12 3.40 1.61
C ASP A 68 -6.17 2.30 1.79
N SER A 69 -5.93 1.12 1.20
CA SER A 69 -6.68 -0.09 1.54
C SER A 69 -6.38 -0.56 2.96
N ARG A 70 -7.40 -1.10 3.65
CA ARG A 70 -7.31 -1.46 5.07
C ARG A 70 -7.61 -2.94 5.32
N ALA A 71 -6.70 -3.62 6.02
CA ALA A 71 -6.93 -4.93 6.61
C ALA A 71 -7.45 -4.79 8.05
N VAL A 72 -8.54 -5.50 8.37
CA VAL A 72 -9.13 -5.54 9.71
C VAL A 72 -9.39 -6.98 10.11
N LEU A 73 -8.88 -7.40 11.26
CA LEU A 73 -9.11 -8.71 11.85
C LEU A 73 -10.22 -8.63 12.89
N GLY A 74 -11.24 -9.47 12.73
CA GLY A 74 -12.23 -9.71 13.78
C GLY A 74 -11.67 -10.69 14.82
N ARG A 75 -11.49 -10.24 16.05
CA ARG A 75 -11.07 -11.08 17.19
C ARG A 75 -12.23 -11.29 18.14
N ARG A 76 -12.59 -12.54 18.43
CA ARG A 76 -13.56 -12.85 19.48
C ARG A 76 -13.02 -12.39 20.84
N VAL A 77 -13.84 -11.68 21.61
CA VAL A 77 -13.51 -11.20 22.97
C VAL A 77 -14.40 -11.89 23.99
N GLY A 78 -13.77 -12.53 24.97
CA GLY A 78 -14.46 -13.22 26.05
C GLY A 78 -15.35 -14.39 25.59
N ASN A 79 -16.21 -14.85 26.49
CA ASN A 79 -17.10 -16.00 26.26
C ASN A 79 -18.50 -15.60 25.80
N THR A 80 -18.79 -14.30 25.70
CA THR A 80 -20.11 -13.75 25.37
C THR A 80 -20.39 -13.63 23.88
N GLY A 81 -19.42 -14.00 23.02
CA GLY A 81 -19.57 -13.92 21.56
C GLY A 81 -19.32 -12.53 20.97
N GLY A 82 -18.84 -11.56 21.76
CA GLY A 82 -18.43 -10.25 21.26
C GLY A 82 -17.23 -10.32 20.32
N MET A 83 -17.14 -9.38 19.37
CA MET A 83 -16.05 -9.27 18.40
C MET A 83 -15.39 -7.89 18.52
N ALA A 84 -14.07 -7.86 18.66
CA ALA A 84 -13.27 -6.65 18.50
C ALA A 84 -12.72 -6.58 17.07
N ALA A 85 -12.74 -5.38 16.49
CA ALA A 85 -12.08 -5.09 15.22
C ALA A 85 -10.66 -4.60 15.49
N MET A 86 -9.67 -5.30 14.95
CA MET A 86 -8.25 -4.94 15.05
C MET A 86 -7.72 -4.58 13.68
N GLN A 87 -7.35 -3.32 13.47
CA GLN A 87 -6.71 -2.89 12.22
C GLN A 87 -5.30 -3.48 12.13
N LEU A 88 -4.97 -4.06 10.97
CA LEU A 88 -3.71 -4.75 10.73
C LEU A 88 -2.79 -4.03 9.74
N SER A 89 -3.25 -2.96 9.11
CA SER A 89 -2.45 -2.20 8.13
C SER A 89 -2.49 -0.72 8.41
N THR A 90 -1.37 -0.04 8.14
CA THR A 90 -1.31 1.42 8.08
C THR A 90 -1.75 1.90 6.70
N GLU A 91 -2.53 2.98 6.66
CA GLU A 91 -2.99 3.59 5.42
C GLU A 91 -2.04 4.72 5.02
N HIS A 92 -1.80 4.84 3.72
CA HIS A 92 -0.93 5.84 3.14
C HIS A 92 -1.77 6.83 2.33
N ASN A 93 -2.49 7.70 3.06
CA ASN A 93 -3.42 8.69 2.51
C ASN A 93 -3.10 10.10 3.03
N ALA A 94 -3.09 11.11 2.15
CA ALA A 94 -2.79 12.51 2.47
C ALA A 94 -3.81 13.17 3.43
N ASN A 95 -4.97 12.58 3.67
CA ASN A 95 -5.88 13.02 4.73
C ASN A 95 -5.33 12.69 6.14
N ILE A 96 -4.35 11.80 6.26
CA ILE A 96 -3.67 11.48 7.51
C ILE A 96 -2.52 12.47 7.72
N GLU A 97 -2.47 13.13 8.88
CA GLU A 97 -1.48 14.17 9.15
C GLU A 97 -0.04 13.66 9.15
N ALA A 98 0.21 12.49 9.75
CA ALA A 98 1.54 11.88 9.76
C ALA A 98 2.08 11.66 8.33
N VAL A 99 1.22 11.18 7.42
CA VAL A 99 1.56 11.01 6.00
C VAL A 99 1.87 12.35 5.33
N ARG A 100 1.16 13.43 5.68
CA ARG A 100 1.47 14.76 5.16
C ARG A 100 2.82 15.28 5.63
N GLN A 101 3.20 15.00 6.89
CA GLN A 101 4.50 15.41 7.42
C GLN A 101 5.62 14.62 6.75
N GLU A 102 5.50 13.29 6.66
CA GLU A 102 6.45 12.44 5.95
C GLU A 102 6.66 12.91 4.49
N LEU A 103 5.58 13.22 3.78
CA LEU A 103 5.65 13.74 2.41
C LEU A 103 6.44 15.06 2.30
N LYS A 104 6.26 15.97 3.26
CA LYS A 104 6.97 17.25 3.28
C LYS A 104 8.44 17.07 3.62
N GLU A 105 8.76 16.18 4.55
CA GLU A 105 10.13 15.86 4.95
C GLU A 105 10.92 15.22 3.80
N LEU A 106 10.28 14.34 3.03
CA LEU A 106 10.89 13.72 1.85
C LEU A 106 11.04 14.67 0.65
N HIS A 107 10.26 15.77 0.61
CA HIS A 107 10.25 16.72 -0.50
C HIS A 107 10.37 18.17 0.00
N PRO A 108 11.50 18.54 0.64
CA PRO A 108 11.67 19.85 1.27
C PRO A 108 11.60 21.02 0.27
N ASP A 109 12.00 20.77 -0.97
CA ASP A 109 12.04 21.78 -2.04
C ASP A 109 10.70 21.93 -2.80
N ASP A 110 9.68 21.18 -2.40
CA ASP A 110 8.41 21.10 -3.10
C ASP A 110 7.25 21.55 -2.19
N PRO A 111 7.02 22.87 -2.05
CA PRO A 111 5.97 23.39 -1.18
C PRO A 111 4.55 23.00 -1.63
N GLN A 112 4.40 22.46 -2.85
CA GLN A 112 3.13 22.00 -3.42
C GLN A 112 2.97 20.48 -3.35
N ILE A 113 3.85 19.75 -2.65
CA ILE A 113 3.78 18.29 -2.54
C ILE A 113 2.44 17.82 -1.98
N VAL A 114 1.88 18.55 -1.01
CA VAL A 114 0.57 18.27 -0.40
C VAL A 114 -0.25 19.55 -0.34
N VAL A 115 -1.42 19.54 -0.97
CA VAL A 115 -2.31 20.71 -1.06
C VAL A 115 -3.74 20.37 -0.68
N LEU A 116 -4.44 21.30 -0.06
CA LEU A 116 -5.86 21.18 0.24
C LEU A 116 -6.67 21.66 -0.98
N LYS A 117 -7.43 20.77 -1.62
CA LYS A 117 -8.23 21.08 -2.80
C LYS A 117 -9.65 20.59 -2.60
N HIS A 118 -10.62 21.51 -2.69
CA HIS A 118 -12.04 21.22 -2.46
C HIS A 118 -12.31 20.51 -1.11
N GLY A 119 -11.64 20.94 -0.04
CA GLY A 119 -11.80 20.36 1.30
C GLY A 119 -11.11 19.02 1.53
N VAL A 120 -10.32 18.52 0.57
CA VAL A 120 -9.62 17.23 0.66
C VAL A 120 -8.12 17.42 0.42
N TRP A 121 -7.28 16.79 1.24
CA TRP A 121 -5.83 16.84 1.07
C TRP A 121 -5.40 15.92 -0.07
N ARG A 122 -4.60 16.45 -1.00
CA ARG A 122 -4.13 15.75 -2.18
C ARG A 122 -2.64 15.94 -2.38
N VAL A 123 -1.97 14.88 -2.79
CA VAL A 123 -0.60 14.90 -3.32
C VAL A 123 -0.62 15.61 -4.66
N LYS A 124 0.16 16.69 -4.80
CA LYS A 124 0.25 17.52 -6.01
C LYS A 124 -1.10 18.05 -6.52
N GLY A 125 -2.15 18.01 -5.71
CA GLY A 125 -3.52 18.39 -6.10
C GLY A 125 -4.26 17.35 -6.94
N ILE A 126 -3.72 16.12 -7.09
CA ILE A 126 -4.23 15.08 -7.98
C ILE A 126 -4.86 13.94 -7.17
N ILE A 127 -4.07 13.20 -6.39
CA ILE A 127 -4.49 11.97 -5.71
C ILE A 127 -4.40 12.11 -4.20
N GLN A 128 -5.11 11.28 -3.44
CA GLN A 128 -4.99 11.23 -1.98
C GLN A 128 -4.01 10.16 -1.52
N VAL A 129 -3.81 9.12 -2.34
CA VAL A 129 -2.98 7.97 -2.02
C VAL A 129 -1.53 8.25 -2.40
N ILE A 130 -0.59 7.83 -1.56
CA ILE A 130 0.84 7.87 -1.85
C ILE A 130 1.38 6.47 -2.17
N SER A 131 2.22 6.39 -3.21
CA SER A 131 3.13 5.27 -3.50
C SER A 131 4.55 5.83 -3.61
N GLY A 132 5.56 5.00 -3.35
CA GLY A 132 6.96 5.38 -3.04
C GLY A 132 7.75 6.12 -4.14
N ASN A 133 7.12 6.60 -5.21
CA ASN A 133 7.69 7.54 -6.17
C ASN A 133 6.57 8.33 -6.88
N PRO A 134 6.52 9.67 -6.79
CA PRO A 134 5.48 10.48 -7.45
C PRO A 134 5.53 10.44 -8.99
N ALA A 135 6.57 9.86 -9.60
CA ALA A 135 6.73 9.76 -11.06
C ALA A 135 6.22 8.44 -11.67
N THR A 136 5.86 7.43 -10.86
CA THR A 136 5.38 6.13 -11.35
C THR A 136 4.09 5.75 -10.62
N CYS A 137 2.95 5.91 -11.32
CA CYS A 137 1.63 5.46 -10.88
C CYS A 137 1.51 3.96 -11.14
N GLN A 138 1.57 3.08 -10.13
CA GLN A 138 1.44 1.63 -10.36
C GLN A 138 0.87 0.87 -9.15
N ILE A 139 0.10 -0.20 -9.43
CA ILE A 139 0.24 -1.60 -8.98
C ILE A 139 -0.85 -2.43 -9.73
N LEU A 140 -0.69 -3.76 -9.80
CA LEU A 140 -1.64 -4.79 -10.24
C LEU A 140 -1.99 -5.70 -9.03
N VAL A 141 -3.28 -6.05 -8.86
CA VAL A 141 -3.79 -6.89 -7.75
C VAL A 141 -3.49 -8.37 -7.99
N VAL A 142 -2.98 -9.07 -6.96
CA VAL A 142 -3.05 -10.54 -6.87
C VAL A 142 -3.73 -10.91 -5.57
N GLY A 143 -5.03 -11.23 -5.66
CA GLY A 143 -5.71 -12.00 -4.63
C GLY A 143 -5.50 -13.48 -4.91
N ILE A 144 -4.95 -14.23 -3.97
CA ILE A 144 -5.14 -15.67 -3.91
C ILE A 144 -5.43 -16.03 -2.45
N LEU A 145 -6.71 -16.32 -2.18
CA LEU A 145 -7.16 -17.07 -1.02
C LEU A 145 -7.18 -18.54 -1.42
N TYR A 146 -6.51 -19.40 -0.65
CA TYR A 146 -6.85 -20.82 -0.54
C TYR A 146 -6.85 -21.20 0.95
#